data_AF-A0A3P3VLD6-F1
#
_entry.id   AF-A0A3P3VLD6-F1
#
_cell.length_a   1.000
_cell.length_b   1.000
_cell.length_c   1.000
_cell.angle_alpha   90.00
_cell.angle_beta   90.00
_cell.angle_gamma   90.00
#
_symmetry.space_group_name_H-M   'P 1'
#
loop_
_entity.id
_entity.type
_entity.pdbx_description
1 polymer ?
#
loop_
_entity_poly.entity_id
_entity_poly.type
_entity_poly.pdbx_seq_one_letter_code
_entity_poly.pdbx_strand_id
1 'polypeptide(L)'
;MAAPGWKSLLITLALVHTSQAVMAAEVRYFRYKNSEGNTVISPAIPAEYAAKGYSIINSKGRVLEEIPPALTEQQLLEKREEEIRKLAAEGQEAQKRSSDAALLKLYSSVADIERARDRALAEIEDRIKITNGNISRLRTQREEKEQLAADRERAGQPVPERVLRDIAGIDEEIEAQLVEIDRRRQNQLFVAERFDRDTQRLKRLLGIIDEQGQLVERKAVEALRPEQLGGIWESRDKVGNRYEWIINPKGSFSWVSNQIDRSKQLILGSWGVEKGVLVITTDMRQVTAPDGTTNTSTSEEQRKATVISIEEDQFSVLMESGEELRFRRGN
;
A
#
# COMPACT_ATOMS: atom_id res chain seq x y z
N MET A 1 68.84 -8.55 -95.31
CA MET A 1 69.15 -9.37 -94.12
C MET A 1 67.84 -9.85 -93.52
N ALA A 2 67.72 -11.18 -93.32
CA ALA A 2 66.57 -11.94 -92.81
C ALA A 2 66.25 -11.62 -91.33
N ALA A 3 65.13 -11.97 -90.68
CA ALA A 3 64.15 -13.04 -90.86
C ALA A 3 62.82 -12.74 -90.07
N PRO A 4 61.71 -13.49 -90.30
CA PRO A 4 60.41 -13.39 -89.59
C PRO A 4 60.04 -14.61 -88.70
N GLY A 5 58.95 -14.52 -87.92
CA GLY A 5 58.19 -15.64 -87.30
C GLY A 5 58.04 -15.56 -85.76
N TRP A 6 57.09 -16.16 -85.04
CA TRP A 6 55.77 -16.79 -85.26
C TRP A 6 55.17 -17.04 -83.85
N LYS A 7 53.82 -16.95 -83.72
CA LYS A 7 52.90 -17.73 -82.83
C LYS A 7 53.21 -17.89 -81.33
N SER A 8 52.22 -17.62 -80.46
CA SER A 8 51.57 -18.64 -79.60
C SER A 8 50.44 -18.08 -78.73
N LEU A 9 49.33 -18.82 -78.72
CA LEU A 9 48.06 -18.64 -78.02
C LEU A 9 48.09 -19.49 -76.73
N LEU A 10 47.66 -18.97 -75.57
CA LEU A 10 47.39 -19.77 -74.37
C LEU A 10 46.07 -19.35 -73.72
N ILE A 11 45.10 -20.26 -73.77
CA ILE A 11 43.81 -20.21 -73.06
C ILE A 11 43.98 -21.04 -71.78
N THR A 12 43.75 -20.45 -70.61
CA THR A 12 43.72 -21.15 -69.32
C THR A 12 42.27 -21.38 -68.87
N LEU A 13 41.93 -22.66 -68.67
CA LEU A 13 40.66 -23.16 -68.14
C LEU A 13 40.80 -23.37 -66.62
N ALA A 14 39.99 -22.70 -65.80
CA ALA A 14 39.97 -22.87 -64.34
C ALA A 14 38.85 -23.83 -63.92
N LEU A 15 39.22 -24.92 -63.23
CA LEU A 15 38.37 -26.01 -62.77
C LEU A 15 37.91 -25.75 -61.32
N VAL A 16 36.61 -25.59 -61.07
CA VAL A 16 36.03 -25.40 -59.73
C VAL A 16 35.77 -26.77 -59.10
N HIS A 17 36.36 -27.04 -57.92
CA HIS A 17 36.05 -28.20 -57.07
C HIS A 17 35.19 -27.76 -55.88
N THR A 18 33.97 -28.26 -55.78
CA THR A 18 33.11 -28.16 -54.59
C THR A 18 33.23 -29.43 -53.75
N SER A 19 33.81 -29.31 -52.55
CA SER A 19 33.88 -30.41 -51.58
C SER A 19 32.65 -30.42 -50.66
N GLN A 20 31.92 -31.52 -50.61
CA GLN A 20 30.89 -31.79 -49.59
C GLN A 20 31.53 -32.52 -48.40
N ALA A 21 31.40 -31.97 -47.19
CA ALA A 21 31.88 -32.59 -45.97
C ALA A 21 30.82 -33.56 -45.40
N VAL A 22 31.20 -34.82 -45.23
CA VAL A 22 30.43 -35.82 -44.48
C VAL A 22 30.62 -35.54 -42.99
N MET A 23 29.54 -35.26 -42.26
CA MET A 23 29.56 -35.13 -40.80
C MET A 23 29.70 -36.53 -40.17
N ALA A 24 30.89 -36.84 -39.65
CA ALA A 24 31.12 -38.05 -38.87
C ALA A 24 30.50 -37.89 -37.47
N ALA A 25 29.68 -38.85 -37.04
CA ALA A 25 29.16 -38.90 -35.68
C ALA A 25 30.32 -39.10 -34.68
N GLU A 26 30.47 -38.18 -33.72
CA GLU A 26 31.53 -38.24 -32.71
C GLU A 26 31.28 -39.41 -31.74
N VAL A 27 32.23 -40.36 -31.67
CA VAL A 27 32.14 -41.53 -30.77
C VAL A 27 32.26 -41.08 -29.31
N ARG A 28 31.28 -41.46 -28.49
CA ARG A 28 31.17 -41.11 -27.05
C ARG A 28 31.45 -42.31 -26.16
N TYR A 29 32.11 -42.07 -25.04
CA TYR A 29 32.37 -43.04 -23.98
C TYR A 29 31.91 -42.50 -22.63
N PHE A 30 31.64 -43.38 -21.67
CA PHE A 30 31.24 -43.05 -20.32
C PHE A 30 32.38 -43.36 -19.34
N ARG A 31 32.73 -42.40 -18.50
CA ARG A 31 33.75 -42.50 -17.46
C ARG A 31 33.08 -42.47 -16.10
N TYR A 32 33.20 -43.55 -15.32
CA TYR A 32 32.60 -43.67 -14.00
C TYR A 32 33.54 -44.36 -13.01
N LYS A 33 33.18 -44.38 -11.72
CA LYS A 33 33.91 -45.08 -10.66
C LYS A 33 33.25 -46.42 -10.34
N ASN A 34 34.00 -47.52 -10.40
CA ASN A 34 33.50 -48.84 -10.01
C ASN A 34 33.43 -49.01 -8.48
N SER A 35 32.97 -50.17 -7.99
CA SER A 35 32.84 -50.47 -6.55
C SER A 35 34.16 -50.40 -5.77
N GLU A 36 35.29 -50.57 -6.45
CA GLU A 36 36.66 -50.50 -5.89
C GLU A 36 37.25 -49.08 -5.94
N GLY A 37 36.51 -48.09 -6.48
CA GLY A 37 36.99 -46.71 -6.64
C GLY A 37 37.88 -46.48 -7.88
N ASN A 38 38.02 -47.48 -8.74
CA ASN A 38 38.77 -47.40 -9.99
C ASN A 38 37.96 -46.68 -11.07
N THR A 39 38.63 -45.84 -11.86
CA THR A 39 38.00 -45.14 -13.00
C THR A 39 37.88 -46.10 -14.18
N VAL A 40 36.65 -46.33 -14.64
CA VAL A 40 36.35 -47.18 -15.80
C VAL A 40 35.85 -46.31 -16.94
N ILE A 41 36.38 -46.53 -18.15
CA ILE A 41 35.90 -45.92 -19.40
C ILE A 41 35.27 -47.03 -20.24
N SER A 42 33.99 -46.88 -20.56
CA SER A 42 33.22 -47.90 -21.26
C SER A 42 32.27 -47.26 -22.28
N PRO A 43 31.96 -47.92 -23.41
CA PRO A 43 30.93 -47.46 -24.33
C PRO A 43 29.51 -47.47 -23.72
N ALA A 44 29.31 -48.15 -22.58
CA ALA A 44 28.05 -48.16 -21.84
C ALA A 44 28.28 -48.13 -20.32
N ILE A 45 27.37 -47.51 -19.58
CA ILE A 45 27.38 -47.49 -18.11
C ILE A 45 26.43 -48.55 -17.53
N PRO A 46 26.89 -49.45 -16.65
CA PRO A 46 26.01 -50.36 -15.93
C PRO A 46 25.05 -49.61 -15.00
N ALA A 47 23.82 -50.11 -14.84
CA ALA A 47 22.77 -49.45 -14.07
C ALA A 47 23.17 -49.13 -12.62
N GLU A 48 23.95 -50.00 -11.98
CA GLU A 48 24.43 -49.85 -10.59
C GLU A 48 25.39 -48.67 -10.36
N TYR A 49 26.05 -48.17 -11.42
CA TYR A 49 26.97 -47.01 -11.33
C TYR A 49 26.37 -45.72 -11.86
N ALA A 50 25.28 -45.80 -12.63
CA ALA A 50 24.60 -44.63 -13.18
C ALA A 50 24.15 -43.65 -12.07
N ALA A 51 23.67 -44.17 -10.94
CA ALA A 51 23.23 -43.37 -9.79
C ALA A 51 24.38 -42.70 -9.01
N LYS A 52 25.65 -43.06 -9.24
CA LYS A 52 26.83 -42.50 -8.55
C LYS A 52 27.47 -41.33 -9.30
N GLY A 53 26.90 -40.96 -10.45
CA GLY A 53 27.44 -39.93 -11.33
C GLY A 53 28.54 -40.47 -12.25
N TYR A 54 28.67 -39.83 -13.41
CA TYR A 54 29.60 -40.23 -14.46
C TYR A 54 29.87 -39.07 -15.42
N SER A 55 30.98 -39.12 -16.15
CA SER A 55 31.28 -38.16 -17.21
C SER A 55 31.11 -38.80 -18.59
N ILE A 56 30.50 -38.12 -19.54
CA ILE A 56 30.53 -38.47 -20.96
C ILE A 56 31.79 -37.83 -21.54
N ILE A 57 32.61 -38.62 -22.21
CA ILE A 57 33.88 -38.19 -22.81
C ILE A 57 33.91 -38.52 -24.31
N ASN A 58 34.64 -37.74 -25.09
CA ASN A 58 34.88 -38.08 -26.50
C ASN A 58 36.02 -39.09 -26.67
N SER A 59 36.26 -39.53 -27.90
CA SER A 59 37.32 -40.48 -28.25
C SER A 59 38.74 -40.04 -27.86
N LYS A 60 38.96 -38.75 -27.58
CA LYS A 60 40.24 -38.19 -27.11
C LYS A 60 40.30 -38.05 -25.58
N GLY A 61 39.31 -38.57 -24.85
CA GLY A 61 39.24 -38.51 -23.39
C GLY A 61 38.81 -37.15 -22.82
N ARG A 62 38.35 -36.23 -23.67
CA ARG A 62 37.87 -34.91 -23.26
C ARG A 62 36.45 -35.03 -22.72
N VAL A 63 36.18 -34.45 -21.55
CA VAL A 63 34.84 -34.42 -20.97
C VAL A 63 33.93 -33.55 -21.84
N LEU A 64 32.87 -34.16 -22.35
CA LEU A 64 31.80 -33.51 -23.07
C LEU A 64 30.68 -33.07 -22.11
N GLU A 65 30.35 -33.92 -21.13
CA GLU A 65 29.27 -33.68 -20.18
C GLU A 65 29.56 -34.40 -18.87
N GLU A 66 29.14 -33.84 -17.73
CA GLU A 66 29.30 -34.44 -16.41
C GLU A 66 27.94 -34.59 -15.74
N ILE A 67 27.58 -35.82 -15.41
CA ILE A 67 26.33 -36.19 -14.76
C ILE A 67 26.64 -36.40 -13.26
N PRO A 68 26.08 -35.57 -12.36
CA PRO A 68 26.33 -35.70 -10.93
C PRO A 68 25.69 -36.97 -10.35
N PRO A 69 26.17 -37.45 -9.18
CA PRO A 69 25.49 -38.51 -8.43
C PRO A 69 24.04 -38.15 -8.10
N ALA A 70 23.20 -39.17 -7.96
CA ALA A 70 21.87 -39.01 -7.40
C ALA A 70 21.97 -38.44 -5.98
N LEU A 71 21.11 -37.48 -5.66
CA LEU A 71 21.06 -36.87 -4.34
C LEU A 71 20.78 -37.93 -3.26
N THR A 72 21.43 -37.79 -2.11
CA THR A 72 21.10 -38.60 -0.93
C THR A 72 19.69 -38.24 -0.44
N GLU A 73 19.07 -39.13 0.35
CA GLU A 73 17.75 -38.86 0.95
C GLU A 73 17.73 -37.56 1.77
N GLN A 74 18.82 -37.27 2.51
CA GLN A 74 18.99 -36.03 3.26
C GLN A 74 19.07 -34.80 2.32
N GLN A 75 19.86 -34.86 1.24
CA GLN A 75 19.95 -33.77 0.27
C GLN A 75 18.63 -33.53 -0.49
N LEU A 76 17.86 -34.59 -0.74
CA LEU A 76 16.53 -34.50 -1.31
C LEU A 76 15.55 -33.81 -0.34
N LEU A 77 15.65 -34.12 0.95
CA LEU A 77 14.84 -33.50 2.00
C LEU A 77 15.15 -32.01 2.13
N GLU A 78 16.43 -31.63 2.24
CA GLU A 78 16.87 -30.23 2.31
C GLU A 78 16.41 -29.42 1.08
N LYS A 79 16.54 -30.00 -0.11
CA LYS A 79 16.08 -29.36 -1.35
C LYS A 79 14.56 -29.14 -1.33
N ARG A 80 13.77 -30.12 -0.88
CA ARG A 80 12.31 -29.98 -0.73
C ARG A 80 11.94 -28.91 0.30
N GLU A 81 12.64 -28.85 1.44
CA GLU A 81 12.42 -27.79 2.44
C GLU A 81 12.75 -26.40 1.90
N GLU A 82 13.81 -26.27 1.10
CA GLU A 82 14.13 -25.02 0.41
C GLU A 82 13.05 -24.63 -0.62
N GLU A 83 12.57 -25.59 -1.42
CA GLU A 83 11.48 -25.37 -2.38
C GLU A 83 10.18 -24.94 -1.69
N ILE A 84 9.81 -25.58 -0.57
CA ILE A 84 8.63 -25.19 0.24
C ILE A 84 8.80 -23.78 0.79
N ARG A 85 9.98 -23.42 1.31
CA ARG A 85 10.26 -22.06 1.80
C ARG A 85 10.15 -21.02 0.69
N LYS A 86 10.69 -21.31 -0.50
CA LYS A 86 10.55 -20.44 -1.68
C LYS A 86 9.11 -20.26 -2.09
N LEU A 87 8.34 -21.35 -2.21
CA LEU A 87 6.93 -21.29 -2.56
C LEU A 87 6.10 -20.50 -1.53
N ALA A 88 6.39 -20.67 -0.24
CA ALA A 88 5.75 -19.89 0.82
C ALA A 88 6.08 -18.40 0.72
N ALA A 89 7.34 -18.04 0.44
CA ALA A 89 7.76 -16.65 0.24
C ALA A 89 7.11 -16.02 -1.00
N GLU A 90 7.06 -16.76 -2.12
CA GLU A 90 6.38 -16.33 -3.35
C GLU A 90 4.88 -16.12 -3.12
N GLY A 91 4.22 -17.02 -2.38
CA GLY A 91 2.82 -16.89 -2.00
C GLY A 91 2.55 -15.66 -1.14
N GLN A 92 3.40 -15.39 -0.15
CA GLN A 92 3.30 -14.19 0.69
C GLN A 92 3.47 -12.90 -0.12
N GLU A 93 4.45 -12.87 -1.02
CA GLU A 93 4.71 -11.72 -1.89
C GLU A 93 3.56 -11.48 -2.88
N ALA A 94 3.01 -12.54 -3.48
CA ALA A 94 1.83 -12.44 -4.34
C ALA A 94 0.61 -11.91 -3.57
N GLN A 95 0.40 -12.37 -2.33
CA GLN A 95 -0.67 -11.88 -1.48
C GLN A 95 -0.49 -10.40 -1.12
N LYS A 96 0.73 -9.97 -0.81
CA LYS A 96 1.06 -8.56 -0.55
C LYS A 96 0.75 -7.69 -1.77
N ARG A 97 1.26 -8.08 -2.95
CA ARG A 97 1.01 -7.35 -4.20
C ARG A 97 -0.47 -7.24 -4.54
N SER A 98 -1.23 -8.33 -4.35
CA SER A 98 -2.67 -8.34 -4.56
C SER A 98 -3.38 -7.38 -3.60
N SER A 99 -3.00 -7.40 -2.32
CA SER A 99 -3.56 -6.51 -1.30
C SER A 99 -3.23 -5.04 -1.57
N ASP A 100 -2.00 -4.74 -1.96
CA ASP A 100 -1.55 -3.38 -2.34
C ASP A 100 -2.29 -2.87 -3.58
N ALA A 101 -2.45 -3.72 -4.60
CA ALA A 101 -3.20 -3.38 -5.80
C ALA A 101 -4.68 -3.13 -5.50
N ALA A 102 -5.29 -3.92 -4.60
CA ALA A 102 -6.64 -3.70 -4.14
C ALA A 102 -6.77 -2.36 -3.39
N LEU A 103 -5.80 -2.03 -2.54
CA LEU A 103 -5.79 -0.78 -1.78
C LEU A 103 -5.72 0.45 -2.70
N LEU A 104 -4.82 0.44 -3.68
CA LEU A 104 -4.69 1.50 -4.69
C LEU A 104 -5.91 1.60 -5.61
N LYS A 105 -6.61 0.49 -5.85
CA LYS A 105 -7.86 0.47 -6.63
C LYS A 105 -9.03 1.06 -5.85
N LEU A 106 -9.12 0.81 -4.55
CA LEU A 106 -10.20 1.31 -3.70
C LEU A 106 -10.02 2.79 -3.36
N TYR A 107 -8.78 3.23 -3.14
CA TYR A 107 -8.49 4.57 -2.64
C TYR A 107 -7.44 5.25 -3.53
N SER A 108 -7.84 6.35 -4.17
CA SER A 108 -6.96 7.13 -5.05
C SER A 108 -6.09 8.13 -4.28
N SER A 109 -6.46 8.43 -3.04
CA SER A 109 -5.77 9.35 -2.14
C SER A 109 -5.96 8.94 -0.69
N VAL A 110 -5.13 9.47 0.21
CA VAL A 110 -5.29 9.22 1.66
C VAL A 110 -6.59 9.84 2.20
N ALA A 111 -7.04 10.97 1.65
CA ALA A 111 -8.37 11.52 1.96
C ALA A 111 -9.53 10.57 1.61
N ASP A 112 -9.38 9.68 0.62
CA ASP A 112 -10.43 8.71 0.28
C ASP A 112 -10.58 7.62 1.34
N ILE A 113 -9.46 7.08 1.82
CA ILE A 113 -9.47 6.05 2.87
C ILE A 113 -9.91 6.63 4.22
N GLU A 114 -9.56 7.88 4.54
CA GLU A 114 -10.05 8.57 5.74
C GLU A 114 -11.58 8.74 5.71
N ARG A 115 -12.14 9.18 4.58
CA ARG A 115 -13.61 9.26 4.43
C ARG A 115 -14.29 7.90 4.51
N ALA A 116 -13.66 6.84 4.00
CA ALA A 116 -14.18 5.49 4.12
C ALA A 116 -14.15 4.98 5.57
N ARG A 117 -13.08 5.28 6.31
CA ARG A 117 -12.96 5.02 7.75
C ARG A 117 -14.08 5.70 8.50
N ASP A 118 -14.22 7.01 8.33
CA ASP A 118 -15.19 7.80 9.10
C ASP A 118 -16.62 7.32 8.84
N ARG A 119 -16.94 6.94 7.60
CA ARG A 119 -18.23 6.32 7.26
C ARG A 119 -18.44 4.98 7.96
N ALA A 120 -17.44 4.10 7.95
CA ALA A 120 -17.53 2.79 8.59
C ALA A 120 -17.70 2.91 10.11
N LEU A 121 -16.99 3.84 10.75
CA LEU A 121 -17.11 4.11 12.18
C LEU A 121 -18.48 4.73 12.52
N ALA A 122 -18.97 5.65 11.70
CA ALA A 122 -20.30 6.24 11.87
C ALA A 122 -21.41 5.20 11.79
N GLU A 123 -21.32 4.22 10.87
CA GLU A 123 -22.31 3.15 10.78
C GLU A 123 -22.36 2.29 12.07
N ILE A 124 -21.20 1.97 12.65
CA ILE A 124 -21.14 1.22 13.92
C ILE A 124 -21.75 2.05 15.05
N GLU A 125 -21.42 3.35 15.11
CA GLU A 125 -21.93 4.27 16.12
C GLU A 125 -23.45 4.41 16.03
N ASP A 126 -24.01 4.50 14.82
CA ASP A 126 -25.46 4.59 14.64
C ASP A 126 -26.17 3.30 15.10
N ARG A 127 -25.57 2.12 14.90
CA ARG A 127 -26.09 0.86 15.47
C ARG A 127 -26.05 0.86 16.99
N ILE A 128 -25.01 1.43 17.60
CA ILE A 128 -24.92 1.60 19.06
C ILE A 128 -26.04 2.52 19.55
N LYS A 129 -26.28 3.67 18.90
CA LYS A 129 -27.38 4.59 19.25
C LYS A 129 -28.75 3.91 19.18
N ILE A 130 -29.03 3.15 18.13
CA ILE A 130 -30.27 2.38 18.01
C ILE A 130 -30.43 1.41 19.19
N THR A 131 -29.36 0.70 19.54
CA THR A 131 -29.38 -0.26 20.66
C THR A 131 -29.59 0.45 22.00
N ASN A 132 -28.96 1.60 22.22
CA ASN A 132 -29.21 2.44 23.40
C ASN A 132 -30.68 2.91 23.48
N GLY A 133 -31.28 3.26 22.33
CA GLY A 133 -32.71 3.58 22.26
C GLY A 133 -33.60 2.40 22.70
N ASN A 134 -33.25 1.18 22.28
CA ASN A 134 -33.95 -0.03 22.71
C ASN A 134 -33.81 -0.28 24.22
N ILE A 135 -32.60 -0.11 24.78
CA ILE A 135 -32.36 -0.21 26.24
C ILE A 135 -33.20 0.81 26.99
N SER A 136 -33.26 2.06 26.52
CA SER A 136 -34.06 3.11 27.16
C SER A 136 -35.55 2.74 27.19
N ARG A 137 -36.07 2.17 26.11
CA ARG A 137 -37.45 1.69 26.03
C ARG A 137 -37.69 0.52 27.00
N LEU A 138 -36.78 -0.45 27.06
CA LEU A 138 -36.86 -1.58 28.00
C LEU A 138 -36.83 -1.12 29.45
N ARG A 139 -35.96 -0.15 29.79
CA ARG A 139 -35.90 0.44 31.14
C ARG A 139 -37.21 1.11 31.54
N THR A 140 -37.86 1.80 30.61
CA THR A 140 -39.18 2.40 30.85
C THR A 140 -40.23 1.32 31.13
N GLN A 141 -40.26 0.25 30.32
CA GLN A 141 -41.16 -0.88 30.54
C GLN A 141 -40.91 -1.59 31.87
N ARG A 142 -39.64 -1.71 32.26
CA ARG A 142 -39.24 -2.27 33.56
C ARG A 142 -39.79 -1.43 34.70
N GLU A 143 -39.61 -0.12 34.64
CA GLU A 143 -40.09 0.83 35.65
C GLU A 143 -41.61 0.78 35.79
N GLU A 144 -42.36 0.70 34.68
CA GLU A 144 -43.82 0.51 34.70
C GLU A 144 -44.24 -0.78 35.43
N LYS A 145 -43.52 -1.88 35.21
CA LYS A 145 -43.79 -3.18 35.85
C LYS A 145 -43.43 -3.18 37.33
N GLU A 146 -42.32 -2.55 37.69
CA GLU A 146 -41.91 -2.36 39.08
C GLU A 146 -42.91 -1.49 39.83
N GLN A 147 -43.39 -0.41 39.22
CA GLN A 147 -44.40 0.44 39.82
C GLN A 147 -45.69 -0.34 40.10
N LEU A 148 -46.15 -1.17 39.15
CA LEU A 148 -47.30 -2.06 39.34
C LEU A 148 -47.10 -3.06 40.49
N ALA A 149 -45.90 -3.64 40.60
CA ALA A 149 -45.56 -4.53 41.70
C ALA A 149 -45.59 -3.78 43.05
N ALA A 150 -44.95 -2.61 43.12
CA ALA A 150 -44.89 -1.78 44.32
C ALA A 150 -46.28 -1.28 44.75
N ASP A 151 -47.16 -0.91 43.82
CA ASP A 151 -48.55 -0.52 44.11
C ASP A 151 -49.35 -1.68 44.73
N ARG A 152 -49.15 -2.92 44.23
CA ARG A 152 -49.78 -4.14 44.78
C ARG A 152 -49.30 -4.42 46.20
N GLU A 153 -47.99 -4.36 46.43
CA GLU A 153 -47.41 -4.58 47.76
C GLU A 153 -47.89 -3.52 48.75
N ARG A 154 -47.93 -2.24 48.36
CA ARG A 154 -48.49 -1.16 49.18
C ARG A 154 -49.97 -1.36 49.49
N ALA A 155 -50.73 -2.01 48.60
CA ALA A 155 -52.12 -2.40 48.84
C ALA A 155 -52.27 -3.68 49.67
N GLY A 156 -51.18 -4.29 50.14
CA GLY A 156 -51.18 -5.57 50.88
C GLY A 156 -51.57 -6.78 50.02
N GLN A 157 -51.52 -6.64 48.68
CA GLN A 157 -51.85 -7.70 47.74
C GLN A 157 -50.57 -8.40 47.26
N PRO A 158 -50.60 -9.72 47.01
CA PRO A 158 -49.44 -10.41 46.44
C PRO A 158 -49.17 -9.92 45.01
N VAL A 159 -47.89 -9.74 44.68
CA VAL A 159 -47.45 -9.46 43.31
C VAL A 159 -47.66 -10.71 42.46
N PRO A 160 -48.34 -10.63 41.30
CA PRO A 160 -48.50 -11.78 40.42
C PRO A 160 -47.14 -12.26 39.89
N GLU A 161 -46.94 -13.57 39.90
CA GLU A 161 -45.71 -14.19 39.39
C GLU A 161 -45.39 -13.79 37.94
N ARG A 162 -46.42 -13.51 37.12
CA ARG A 162 -46.24 -12.99 35.76
C ARG A 162 -45.50 -11.65 35.74
N VAL A 163 -45.78 -10.74 36.67
CA VAL A 163 -45.09 -9.43 36.73
C VAL A 163 -43.61 -9.62 37.07
N LEU A 164 -43.31 -10.51 38.01
CA LEU A 164 -41.91 -10.85 38.36
C LEU A 164 -41.16 -11.49 37.19
N ARG A 165 -41.81 -12.42 36.47
CA ARG A 165 -41.24 -13.02 35.25
C ARG A 165 -41.03 -12.01 34.13
N ASP A 166 -41.97 -11.07 33.92
CA ASP A 166 -41.83 -10.00 32.94
C ASP A 166 -40.62 -9.11 33.27
N ILE A 167 -40.43 -8.73 34.55
CA ILE A 167 -39.27 -7.93 34.99
C ILE A 167 -37.97 -8.67 34.73
N ALA A 168 -37.87 -9.94 35.15
CA ALA A 168 -36.67 -10.75 34.93
C ALA A 168 -36.33 -10.90 33.44
N GLY A 169 -37.33 -11.12 32.58
CA GLY A 169 -37.12 -11.19 31.13
C GLY A 169 -36.66 -9.88 30.52
N ILE A 170 -37.17 -8.74 31.00
CA ILE A 170 -36.70 -7.41 30.56
C ILE A 170 -35.24 -7.18 31.00
N ASP A 171 -34.87 -7.61 32.21
CA ASP A 171 -33.50 -7.50 32.72
C ASP A 171 -32.52 -8.32 31.88
N GLU A 172 -32.86 -9.57 31.56
CA GLU A 172 -32.08 -10.42 30.66
C GLU A 172 -31.91 -9.78 29.26
N GLU A 173 -32.97 -9.16 28.72
CA GLU A 173 -32.90 -8.50 27.41
C GLU A 173 -32.01 -7.24 27.46
N ILE A 174 -32.07 -6.45 28.54
CA ILE A 174 -31.17 -5.30 28.75
C ILE A 174 -29.71 -5.76 28.81
N GLU A 175 -29.41 -6.82 29.56
CA GLU A 175 -28.06 -7.38 29.66
C GLU A 175 -27.55 -7.84 28.29
N ALA A 176 -28.37 -8.57 27.53
CA ALA A 176 -28.03 -9.01 26.18
C ALA A 176 -27.70 -7.82 25.25
N GLN A 177 -28.49 -6.73 25.34
CA GLN A 177 -28.23 -5.52 24.54
C GLN A 177 -26.95 -4.80 24.97
N LEU A 178 -26.61 -4.78 26.26
CA LEU A 178 -25.36 -4.21 26.75
C LEU A 178 -24.12 -4.99 26.26
N VAL A 179 -24.19 -6.32 26.27
CA VAL A 179 -23.12 -7.18 25.71
C VAL A 179 -22.92 -6.90 24.22
N GLU A 180 -23.99 -6.72 23.47
CA GLU A 180 -23.90 -6.40 22.04
C GLU A 180 -23.31 -4.99 21.80
N ILE A 181 -23.59 -4.01 22.66
CA ILE A 181 -22.92 -2.70 22.60
C ILE A 181 -21.41 -2.85 22.82
N ASP A 182 -20.99 -3.61 23.82
CA ASP A 182 -19.57 -3.82 24.10
C ASP A 182 -18.86 -4.47 22.90
N ARG A 183 -19.46 -5.52 22.31
CA ARG A 183 -18.97 -6.15 21.09
C ARG A 183 -18.81 -5.15 19.94
N ARG A 184 -19.75 -4.22 19.77
CA ARG A 184 -19.66 -3.19 18.72
C ARG A 184 -18.57 -2.17 19.00
N ARG A 185 -18.34 -1.79 20.25
CA ARG A 185 -17.21 -0.92 20.62
C ARG A 185 -15.87 -1.59 20.36
N GLN A 186 -15.74 -2.87 20.67
CA GLN A 186 -14.54 -3.64 20.32
C GLN A 186 -14.35 -3.70 18.80
N ASN A 187 -15.43 -3.91 18.04
CA ASN A 187 -15.37 -3.87 16.57
C ASN A 187 -14.96 -2.48 16.05
N GLN A 188 -15.42 -1.40 16.67
CA GLN A 188 -15.04 -0.03 16.31
C GLN A 188 -13.51 0.18 16.43
N LEU A 189 -12.90 -0.30 17.52
CA LEU A 189 -11.45 -0.27 17.71
C LEU A 189 -10.72 -1.09 16.64
N PHE A 190 -11.18 -2.32 16.39
CA PHE A 190 -10.60 -3.19 15.36
C PHE A 190 -10.66 -2.55 13.96
N VAL A 191 -11.78 -1.95 13.61
CA VAL A 191 -11.98 -1.26 12.34
C VAL A 191 -11.07 -0.05 12.24
N ALA A 192 -10.97 0.77 13.29
CA ALA A 192 -10.07 1.93 13.32
C ALA A 192 -8.61 1.52 13.10
N GLU A 193 -8.11 0.54 13.85
CA GLU A 193 -6.73 0.05 13.70
C GLU A 193 -6.46 -0.52 12.29
N ARG A 194 -7.44 -1.21 11.70
CA ARG A 194 -7.31 -1.70 10.32
C ARG A 194 -7.17 -0.55 9.34
N PHE A 195 -8.01 0.46 9.43
CA PHE A 195 -7.92 1.64 8.57
C PHE A 195 -6.61 2.42 8.77
N ASP A 196 -6.08 2.49 9.99
CA ASP A 196 -4.80 3.15 10.25
C ASP A 196 -3.63 2.41 9.56
N ARG A 197 -3.60 1.08 9.65
CA ARG A 197 -2.60 0.26 8.94
C ARG A 197 -2.70 0.42 7.43
N ASP A 198 -3.91 0.35 6.90
CA ASP A 198 -4.17 0.51 5.47
C ASP A 198 -3.80 1.93 5.00
N THR A 199 -4.06 2.96 5.82
CA THR A 199 -3.68 4.36 5.53
C THR A 199 -2.16 4.52 5.45
N GLN A 200 -1.42 3.96 6.41
CA GLN A 200 0.04 3.99 6.36
C GLN A 200 0.60 3.24 5.15
N ARG A 201 0.01 2.09 4.80
CA ARG A 201 0.42 1.35 3.60
C ARG A 201 0.14 2.14 2.34
N LEU A 202 -1.03 2.77 2.24
CA LEU A 202 -1.36 3.65 1.11
C LEU A 202 -0.38 4.82 0.99
N LYS A 203 -0.01 5.47 2.11
CA LYS A 203 1.02 6.52 2.13
C LYS A 203 2.35 6.05 1.53
N ARG A 204 2.78 4.82 1.84
CA ARG A 204 3.98 4.20 1.25
C ARG A 204 3.81 3.97 -0.25
N LEU A 205 2.70 3.38 -0.67
CA LEU A 205 2.44 3.08 -2.08
C LEU A 205 2.33 4.33 -2.96
N LEU A 206 1.83 5.44 -2.38
CA LEU A 206 1.79 6.75 -3.06
C LEU A 206 3.13 7.49 -3.00
N GLY A 207 4.14 6.96 -2.29
CA GLY A 207 5.45 7.59 -2.12
C GLY A 207 5.37 8.91 -1.36
N ILE A 208 4.45 9.00 -0.39
CA ILE A 208 4.34 10.10 0.58
C ILE A 208 5.30 9.85 1.74
N ILE A 209 5.38 8.59 2.21
CA ILE A 209 6.32 8.14 3.23
C ILE A 209 7.16 6.97 2.73
N ASP A 210 8.37 6.83 3.25
CA ASP A 210 9.28 5.73 2.97
C ASP A 210 8.90 4.46 3.77
N GLU A 211 9.71 3.40 3.64
CA GLU A 211 9.50 2.15 4.37
C GLU A 211 9.65 2.30 5.91
N GLN A 212 10.31 3.37 6.37
CA GLN A 212 10.49 3.70 7.78
C GLN A 212 9.38 4.61 8.32
N GLY A 213 8.45 5.02 7.46
CA GLY A 213 7.35 5.92 7.80
C GLY A 213 7.74 7.40 7.84
N GLN A 214 8.95 7.75 7.40
CA GLN A 214 9.37 9.14 7.24
C GLN A 214 8.85 9.69 5.93
N LEU A 215 8.49 10.97 5.88
CA LEU A 215 8.09 11.61 4.63
C LEU A 215 9.21 11.46 3.59
N VAL A 216 8.86 10.99 2.38
CA VAL A 216 9.83 10.89 1.29
C VAL A 216 10.15 12.31 0.84
N GLU A 217 11.40 12.74 1.04
CA GLU A 217 11.95 13.95 0.42
C GLU A 217 11.99 13.75 -1.11
N ARG A 218 10.88 14.00 -1.80
CA ARG A 218 10.83 14.03 -3.26
C ARG A 218 11.52 15.29 -3.78
N LYS A 219 12.86 15.38 -3.74
CA LYS A 219 13.62 16.61 -4.12
C LYS A 219 12.77 17.86 -3.88
N ALA A 220 12.33 18.08 -2.64
CA ALA A 220 11.84 19.39 -2.26
C ALA A 220 12.95 20.33 -2.73
N VAL A 221 12.63 21.22 -3.67
CA VAL A 221 13.60 22.04 -4.40
C VAL A 221 14.78 22.33 -3.49
N GLU A 222 15.95 21.74 -3.76
CA GLU A 222 17.12 21.95 -2.93
C GLU A 222 17.30 23.46 -2.80
N ALA A 223 17.06 24.00 -1.60
CA ALA A 223 16.86 25.41 -1.28
C ALA A 223 15.51 26.06 -1.69
N LEU A 224 14.37 25.53 -1.21
CA LEU A 224 13.12 26.30 -1.15
C LEU A 224 13.34 27.54 -0.26
N ARG A 225 13.48 28.68 -0.89
CA ARG A 225 13.66 29.98 -0.24
C ARG A 225 12.30 30.61 0.05
N PRO A 226 12.05 31.18 1.25
CA PRO A 226 10.75 31.76 1.58
C PRO A 226 10.24 32.80 0.56
N GLU A 227 11.16 33.50 -0.09
CA GLU A 227 10.88 34.48 -1.12
C GLU A 227 10.19 33.88 -2.36
N GLN A 228 10.44 32.60 -2.67
CA GLN A 228 9.83 31.94 -3.83
C GLN A 228 8.34 31.65 -3.62
N LEU A 229 7.93 31.44 -2.36
CA LEU A 229 6.52 31.26 -2.00
C LEU A 229 5.82 32.58 -1.69
N GLY A 230 6.55 33.68 -1.52
CA GLY A 230 5.95 34.97 -1.21
C GLY A 230 5.00 35.44 -2.29
N GLY A 231 3.74 35.74 -1.96
CA GLY A 231 2.75 36.24 -2.90
C GLY A 231 1.31 35.87 -2.58
N ILE A 232 0.43 36.19 -3.52
CA ILE A 232 -0.98 35.78 -3.51
C ILE A 232 -1.11 34.59 -4.46
N TRP A 233 -1.69 33.53 -3.96
CA TRP A 233 -1.83 32.26 -4.67
C TRP A 233 -3.27 31.79 -4.63
N GLU A 234 -3.74 31.23 -5.73
CA GLU A 234 -5.11 30.77 -5.87
C GLU A 234 -5.16 29.29 -6.20
N SER A 235 -6.09 28.58 -5.58
CA SER A 235 -6.39 27.19 -5.88
C SER A 235 -7.89 26.99 -6.01
N ARG A 236 -8.28 25.87 -6.64
CA ARG A 236 -9.65 25.39 -6.67
C ARG A 236 -9.67 23.91 -6.31
N ASP A 237 -10.59 23.52 -5.44
CA ASP A 237 -10.87 22.10 -5.21
C ASP A 237 -11.71 21.51 -6.35
N LYS A 238 -11.98 20.20 -6.27
CA LYS A 238 -12.81 19.47 -7.22
C LYS A 238 -14.29 19.92 -7.24
N VAL A 239 -14.74 20.64 -6.21
CA VAL A 239 -16.12 21.11 -6.04
C VAL A 239 -16.27 22.57 -6.46
N GLY A 240 -15.18 23.23 -6.85
CA GLY A 240 -15.16 24.59 -7.36
C GLY A 240 -14.96 25.67 -6.29
N ASN A 241 -14.73 25.31 -5.03
CA ASN A 241 -14.38 26.27 -3.98
C ASN A 241 -13.08 26.98 -4.37
N ARG A 242 -13.08 28.32 -4.30
CA ARG A 242 -11.87 29.11 -4.56
C ARG A 242 -11.16 29.38 -3.25
N TYR A 243 -9.87 29.07 -3.23
CA TYR A 243 -8.97 29.34 -2.13
C TYR A 243 -7.99 30.41 -2.56
N GLU A 244 -7.75 31.38 -1.70
CA GLU A 244 -6.71 32.38 -1.85
C GLU A 244 -5.76 32.27 -0.67
N TRP A 245 -4.48 32.09 -0.96
CA TRP A 245 -3.42 31.92 0.02
C TRP A 245 -2.40 33.03 -0.15
N ILE A 246 -2.36 33.91 0.83
CA ILE A 246 -1.45 35.05 0.91
C ILE A 246 -0.29 34.64 1.80
N ILE A 247 0.89 34.52 1.20
CA ILE A 247 2.11 34.08 1.88
C ILE A 247 3.06 35.27 1.98
N ASN A 248 3.41 35.65 3.20
CA ASN A 248 4.44 36.64 3.46
C ASN A 248 5.78 35.92 3.68
N PRO A 249 6.85 36.24 2.93
CA PRO A 249 8.19 35.65 3.10
C PRO A 249 8.74 35.74 4.53
N LYS A 250 8.25 36.68 5.35
CA LYS A 250 8.64 36.84 6.75
C LYS A 250 7.99 35.81 7.70
N GLY A 251 7.26 34.83 7.17
CA GLY A 251 6.73 33.69 7.93
C GLY A 251 5.29 33.84 8.45
N SER A 252 4.50 34.78 7.91
CA SER A 252 3.06 34.85 8.17
C SER A 252 2.26 34.44 6.93
N PHE A 253 1.07 33.87 7.12
CA PHE A 253 0.15 33.59 6.02
C PHE A 253 -1.29 33.95 6.36
N SER A 254 -2.10 34.10 5.32
CA SER A 254 -3.55 34.19 5.40
C SER A 254 -4.17 33.30 4.34
N TRP A 255 -5.11 32.46 4.72
CA TRP A 255 -5.85 31.59 3.80
C TRP A 255 -7.32 31.97 3.85
N VAL A 256 -7.85 32.42 2.71
CA VAL A 256 -9.27 32.75 2.50
C VAL A 256 -9.92 31.67 1.66
N SER A 257 -11.11 31.23 2.06
CA SER A 257 -11.94 30.30 1.28
C SER A 257 -13.36 30.83 1.13
N ASN A 258 -13.88 30.81 -0.09
CA ASN A 258 -15.30 31.08 -0.37
C ASN A 258 -16.01 29.74 -0.58
N GLN A 259 -16.91 29.40 0.33
CA GLN A 259 -17.66 28.16 0.32
C GLN A 259 -18.90 28.26 -0.57
N ILE A 260 -19.43 27.10 -1.01
CA ILE A 260 -20.65 27.02 -1.83
C ILE A 260 -21.88 27.61 -1.13
N ASP A 261 -21.96 27.46 0.19
CA ASP A 261 -23.03 28.03 1.02
C ASP A 261 -22.92 29.56 1.21
N ARG A 262 -21.97 30.20 0.50
CA ARG A 262 -21.61 31.63 0.58
C ARG A 262 -20.97 32.05 1.90
N SER A 263 -20.69 31.12 2.81
CA SER A 263 -19.84 31.42 3.95
C SER A 263 -18.40 31.66 3.51
N LYS A 264 -17.68 32.44 4.30
CA LYS A 264 -16.25 32.71 4.11
C LYS A 264 -15.46 32.19 5.28
N GLN A 265 -14.35 31.55 4.99
CA GLN A 265 -13.40 31.15 6.01
C GLN A 265 -12.11 31.94 5.85
N LEU A 266 -11.59 32.45 6.96
CA LEU A 266 -10.26 33.05 7.08
C LEU A 266 -9.45 32.21 8.07
N ILE A 267 -8.25 31.82 7.67
CA ILE A 267 -7.26 31.21 8.56
C ILE A 267 -6.05 32.13 8.58
N LEU A 268 -5.57 32.46 9.78
CA LEU A 268 -4.33 33.18 9.99
C LEU A 268 -3.35 32.28 10.73
N GLY A 269 -2.07 32.47 10.41
CA GLY A 269 -1.04 31.75 11.11
C GLY A 269 0.36 32.10 10.66
N SER A 270 1.29 31.25 11.07
CA SER A 270 2.69 31.31 10.70
C SER A 270 3.09 30.15 9.80
N TRP A 271 4.15 30.35 9.03
CA TRP A 271 4.73 29.28 8.23
C TRP A 271 6.26 29.38 8.21
N GLY A 272 6.89 28.26 7.96
CA GLY A 272 8.34 28.15 7.80
C GLY A 272 8.72 26.97 6.93
N VAL A 273 10.01 26.86 6.62
CA VAL A 273 10.57 25.72 5.89
C VAL A 273 11.58 25.04 6.80
N GLU A 274 11.32 23.77 7.13
CA GLU A 274 12.22 22.94 7.93
C GLU A 274 12.72 21.78 7.07
N LYS A 275 14.01 21.77 6.73
CA LYS A 275 14.62 20.72 5.90
C LYS A 275 13.85 20.47 4.59
N GLY A 276 13.36 21.54 3.94
CA GLY A 276 12.60 21.44 2.68
C GLY A 276 11.11 21.10 2.84
N VAL A 277 10.62 20.89 4.07
CA VAL A 277 9.19 20.70 4.36
C VAL A 277 8.56 22.03 4.74
N LEU A 278 7.43 22.36 4.12
CA LEU A 278 6.62 23.51 4.50
C LEU A 278 5.85 23.16 5.79
N VAL A 279 6.09 23.96 6.83
CA VAL A 279 5.40 23.85 8.12
C VAL A 279 4.45 25.02 8.22
N ILE A 280 3.17 24.74 8.44
CA ILE A 280 2.09 25.72 8.57
C ILE A 280 1.49 25.57 9.97
N THR A 281 1.57 26.61 10.78
CA THR A 281 0.91 26.65 12.08
C THR A 281 -0.29 27.57 11.97
N THR A 282 -1.48 27.00 12.09
CA THR A 282 -2.70 27.79 12.24
C THR A 282 -2.72 28.35 13.65
N ASP A 283 -2.97 29.66 13.77
CA ASP A 283 -3.14 30.33 15.06
C ASP A 283 -4.61 30.69 15.29
N MET A 284 -5.31 31.07 14.21
CA MET A 284 -6.68 31.55 14.26
C MET A 284 -7.48 31.08 13.04
N ARG A 285 -8.71 30.67 13.29
CA ARG A 285 -9.72 30.40 12.27
C ARG A 285 -10.94 31.27 12.52
N GLN A 286 -11.45 31.92 11.49
CA GLN A 286 -12.68 32.67 11.51
C GLN A 286 -13.60 32.18 10.38
N VAL A 287 -14.86 31.93 10.72
CA VAL A 287 -15.92 31.62 9.76
C VAL A 287 -16.92 32.78 9.78
N THR A 288 -17.24 33.31 8.61
CA THR A 288 -18.22 34.37 8.41
C THR A 288 -19.39 33.80 7.63
N ALA A 289 -20.57 33.76 8.23
CA ALA A 289 -21.78 33.28 7.58
C ALA A 289 -22.31 34.31 6.57
N PRO A 290 -23.22 33.92 5.66
CA PRO A 290 -23.78 34.82 4.63
C PRO A 290 -24.51 36.04 5.19
N ASP A 291 -25.00 35.95 6.43
CA ASP A 291 -25.66 37.05 7.16
C ASP A 291 -24.67 38.02 7.83
N GLY A 292 -23.36 37.77 7.69
CA GLY A 292 -22.29 38.58 8.27
C GLY A 292 -21.91 38.21 9.69
N THR A 293 -22.55 37.22 10.31
CA THR A 293 -22.15 36.73 11.65
C THR A 293 -20.80 36.02 11.58
N THR A 294 -19.91 36.31 12.53
CA THR A 294 -18.56 35.76 12.57
C THR A 294 -18.34 34.91 13.80
N ASN A 295 -17.79 33.70 13.61
CA ASN A 295 -17.28 32.85 14.69
C ASN A 295 -15.77 32.72 14.54
N THR A 296 -15.04 33.06 15.60
CA THR A 296 -13.57 32.99 15.63
C THR A 296 -13.13 31.99 16.70
N SER A 297 -12.20 31.12 16.33
CA SER A 297 -11.56 30.15 17.23
C SER A 297 -10.05 30.29 17.13
N THR A 298 -9.38 30.27 18.28
CA THR A 298 -7.93 30.16 18.37
C THR A 298 -7.57 28.69 18.56
N SER A 299 -6.63 28.19 17.76
CA SER A 299 -6.18 26.81 17.79
C SER A 299 -4.73 26.80 17.36
N GLU A 300 -3.86 26.03 18.00
CA GLU A 300 -2.47 25.83 17.58
C GLU A 300 -2.40 24.50 16.83
N GLU A 301 -2.79 24.52 15.55
CA GLU A 301 -2.82 23.33 14.69
C GLU A 301 -1.65 23.41 13.69
N GLN A 302 -0.66 22.54 13.87
CA GLN A 302 0.47 22.42 12.96
C GLN A 302 0.17 21.41 11.85
N ARG A 303 0.40 21.81 10.60
CA ARG A 303 0.31 20.96 9.42
C ARG A 303 1.61 21.01 8.64
N LYS A 304 2.01 19.88 8.08
CA LYS A 304 3.17 19.81 7.17
C LYS A 304 2.72 19.51 5.75
N ALA A 305 3.41 20.12 4.81
CA ALA A 305 3.23 19.89 3.38
C ALA A 305 4.59 19.85 2.71
N THR A 306 4.75 18.97 1.72
CA THR A 306 5.96 18.91 0.91
C THR A 306 5.73 19.71 -0.36
N VAL A 307 6.54 20.73 -0.63
CA VAL A 307 6.49 21.42 -1.93
C VAL A 307 7.05 20.48 -2.99
N ILE A 308 6.21 20.07 -3.94
CA ILE A 308 6.57 19.09 -4.98
C ILE A 308 6.86 19.73 -6.33
N SER A 309 6.40 20.97 -6.57
CA SER A 309 6.81 21.80 -7.71
C SER A 309 6.68 23.28 -7.36
N ILE A 310 7.58 24.11 -7.88
CA ILE A 310 7.50 25.58 -7.76
C ILE A 310 8.10 26.22 -9.02
N GLU A 311 7.31 27.07 -9.65
CA GLU A 311 7.60 27.86 -10.84
C GLU A 311 7.22 29.33 -10.54
N GLU A 312 7.45 30.24 -11.49
CA GLU A 312 7.20 31.67 -11.29
C GLU A 312 5.71 31.99 -11.03
N ASP A 313 4.81 31.27 -11.70
CA ASP A 313 3.36 31.52 -11.67
C ASP A 313 2.54 30.35 -11.09
N GLN A 314 3.17 29.25 -10.69
CA GLN A 314 2.50 28.10 -10.11
C GLN A 314 3.36 27.32 -9.12
N PHE A 315 2.73 26.72 -8.12
CA PHE A 315 3.40 25.74 -7.26
C PHE A 315 2.41 24.69 -6.78
N SER A 316 2.93 23.51 -6.44
CA SER A 316 2.12 22.41 -5.93
C SER A 316 2.71 21.89 -4.63
N VAL A 317 1.84 21.54 -3.70
CA VAL A 317 2.20 20.93 -2.42
C VAL A 317 1.49 19.60 -2.25
N LEU A 318 2.19 18.64 -1.67
CA LEU A 318 1.66 17.37 -1.22
C LEU A 318 1.45 17.45 0.29
N MET A 319 0.20 17.43 0.72
CA MET A 319 -0.18 17.43 2.13
C MET A 319 0.20 16.10 2.80
N GLU A 320 0.33 16.07 4.12
CA GLU A 320 0.47 14.80 4.87
C GLU A 320 -0.71 13.83 4.67
N SER A 321 -1.87 14.37 4.30
CA SER A 321 -3.08 13.64 3.88
C SER A 321 -3.00 13.09 2.46
N GLY A 322 -1.83 13.17 1.80
CA GLY A 322 -1.61 12.69 0.43
C GLY A 322 -2.36 13.44 -0.66
N GLU A 323 -3.07 14.51 -0.31
CA GLU A 323 -3.71 15.41 -1.26
C GLU A 323 -2.66 16.31 -1.91
N GLU A 324 -2.66 16.34 -3.24
CA GLU A 324 -1.90 17.32 -4.01
C GLU A 324 -2.75 18.58 -4.21
N LEU A 325 -2.29 19.69 -3.64
CA LEU A 325 -2.88 21.00 -3.84
C LEU A 325 -2.05 21.79 -4.85
N ARG A 326 -2.70 22.31 -5.88
CA ARG A 326 -2.07 23.12 -6.92
C ARG A 326 -2.49 24.57 -6.79
N PHE A 327 -1.52 25.46 -6.85
CA PHE A 327 -1.70 26.89 -6.70
C PHE A 327 -1.19 27.62 -7.93
N ARG A 328 -1.86 28.69 -8.32
CA ARG A 328 -1.45 29.62 -9.37
C ARG A 328 -1.36 31.04 -8.82
N ARG A 329 -0.52 31.88 -9.38
CA ARG A 329 -0.38 33.26 -8.93
C ARG A 329 -1.72 33.99 -9.10
N GLY A 330 -2.20 34.62 -8.02
CA GLY A 330 -3.32 35.55 -8.08
C GLY A 330 -2.88 36.86 -8.73
N ASN A 331 -3.77 37.47 -9.51
CA ASN A 331 -3.54 38.77 -10.17
C ASN A 331 -3.78 39.95 -9.23
#